data_AF-A0A1F4M3E1-F1
#
_entry.id   AF-A0A1F4M3E1-F1
#
_cell.length_a   1.000
_cell.length_b   1.000
_cell.length_c   1.000
_cell.angle_alpha   90.00
_cell.angle_beta   90.00
_cell.angle_gamma   90.00
#
_symmetry.space_group_name_H-M   'P 1'
#
loop_
_entity.id
_entity.type
_entity.pdbx_description
1 polymer ?
#
loop_
_entity_poly.entity_id
_entity_poly.type
_entity_poly.pdbx_seq_one_letter_code
_entity_poly.pdbx_strand_id
1 'polypeptide(L)'
;MRAMSNNVFSMGALSHEPADKRMDILRLIGTTGSISEAARQAGVSYKAAWQAVHTLTNLAGVGLVDRAVGGAGGGGAQLTAAGAQLLDAARQMDAARREVLARFSGGAAQALPGVGLRTSMRNNLPCQVVQLIRSSLADPMVRVVLALSHGGQITSSITRESAELLGLRSGLPVLALCKATAVCVSAQVGAVAVEPVVNPVNSGFANLMPGKVSRLLRGSQRDEVVMRLPGDLQLVGFANHPNRLRVGSKACARVEENAVVLAIV
;
A
#
# COMPACT_ATOMS: atom_id res chain seq x y z
N MET A 1 -26.56 32.66 -26.91
CA MET A 1 -26.40 32.29 -25.49
C MET A 1 -25.95 30.83 -25.42
N ARG A 2 -24.63 30.57 -25.46
CA ARG A 2 -24.05 29.21 -25.36
C ARG A 2 -23.79 28.92 -23.89
N ALA A 3 -24.44 27.91 -23.33
CA ALA A 3 -24.13 27.42 -21.99
C ALA A 3 -22.74 26.77 -22.02
N MET A 4 -21.77 27.36 -21.32
CA MET A 4 -20.49 26.74 -21.04
C MET A 4 -20.69 25.71 -19.93
N SER A 5 -20.85 24.45 -20.30
CA SER A 5 -20.77 23.32 -19.37
C SER A 5 -19.31 23.12 -18.97
N ASN A 6 -18.83 23.92 -18.02
CA ASN A 6 -17.56 23.70 -17.33
C ASN A 6 -17.70 22.45 -16.45
N ASN A 7 -17.48 21.27 -17.03
CA ASN A 7 -17.46 20.02 -16.25
C ASN A 7 -16.06 19.88 -15.61
N VAL A 8 -15.90 20.44 -14.42
CA VAL A 8 -14.63 20.49 -13.66
C VAL A 8 -14.36 19.19 -12.87
N PHE A 9 -15.24 18.20 -12.95
CA PHE A 9 -15.12 16.96 -12.18
C PHE A 9 -14.31 15.88 -12.93
N SER A 10 -13.13 15.55 -12.41
CA SER A 10 -12.29 14.45 -12.91
C SER A 10 -12.67 13.12 -12.27
N MET A 11 -13.10 12.17 -13.10
CA MET A 11 -13.33 10.78 -12.71
C MET A 11 -12.06 9.92 -12.80
N GLY A 12 -10.95 10.47 -13.32
CA GLY A 12 -9.65 9.79 -13.30
C GLY A 12 -9.25 9.41 -11.87
N ALA A 13 -9.66 10.18 -10.86
CA ALA A 13 -9.45 9.84 -9.45
C ALA A 13 -10.05 8.49 -9.02
N LEU A 14 -11.02 7.97 -9.76
CA LEU A 14 -11.64 6.67 -9.52
C LEU A 14 -11.04 5.55 -10.38
N SER A 15 -10.12 5.86 -11.30
CA SER A 15 -9.41 4.82 -12.05
C SER A 15 -8.43 4.14 -11.12
N HIS A 16 -8.79 2.97 -10.63
CA HIS A 16 -7.86 2.06 -9.98
C HIS A 16 -7.70 0.85 -10.89
N GLU A 17 -6.69 0.85 -11.73
CA GLU A 17 -6.20 -0.40 -12.31
C GLU A 17 -4.67 -0.44 -12.21
N PRO A 18 -4.21 -1.19 -11.21
CA PRO A 18 -3.43 -2.36 -11.54
C PRO A 18 -4.25 -3.60 -11.20
N ALA A 19 -4.24 -4.59 -12.10
CA ALA A 19 -4.87 -5.89 -11.87
C ALA A 19 -4.39 -6.45 -10.52
N ASP A 20 -5.32 -6.58 -9.57
CA ASP A 20 -5.06 -7.28 -8.32
C ASP A 20 -4.73 -8.73 -8.67
N LYS A 21 -3.44 -9.11 -8.59
CA LYS A 21 -3.00 -10.45 -8.96
C LYS A 21 -3.74 -11.53 -8.20
N ARG A 22 -4.34 -11.24 -7.04
CA ARG A 22 -5.15 -12.22 -6.31
C ARG A 22 -6.35 -12.69 -7.14
N MET A 23 -7.05 -11.76 -7.80
CA MET A 23 -8.19 -12.09 -8.67
C MET A 23 -7.74 -12.85 -9.91
N ASP A 24 -6.57 -12.50 -10.46
CA ASP A 24 -5.97 -13.23 -11.58
C ASP A 24 -5.62 -14.68 -11.20
N ILE A 25 -5.04 -14.88 -10.01
CA ILE A 25 -4.72 -16.22 -9.48
C ILE A 25 -6.00 -17.04 -9.31
N LEU A 26 -7.06 -16.47 -8.74
CA LEU A 26 -8.34 -17.17 -8.58
C LEU A 26 -8.93 -17.57 -9.94
N ARG A 27 -8.87 -16.66 -10.94
CA ARG A 27 -9.32 -16.95 -12.31
C ARG A 27 -8.51 -18.07 -12.95
N LEU A 28 -7.19 -18.02 -12.81
CA LEU A 28 -6.28 -19.03 -13.36
C LEU A 28 -6.53 -20.40 -12.74
N ILE A 29 -6.75 -20.49 -11.43
CA ILE A 29 -7.14 -21.74 -10.75
C ILE A 29 -8.40 -22.34 -11.40
N GLY A 30 -9.41 -21.51 -11.67
CA GLY A 30 -10.63 -21.95 -12.35
C GLY A 30 -10.40 -22.53 -13.74
N THR A 31 -9.40 -22.03 -14.46
CA THR A 31 -9.06 -22.52 -15.81
C THR A 31 -8.09 -23.70 -15.82
N THR A 32 -7.13 -23.74 -14.91
CA THR A 32 -6.04 -24.73 -14.90
C THR A 32 -6.32 -25.94 -14.01
N GLY A 33 -7.25 -25.80 -13.06
CA GLY A 33 -7.49 -26.83 -12.04
C GLY A 33 -6.33 -27.00 -11.06
N SER A 34 -5.36 -26.07 -11.01
CA SER A 34 -4.13 -26.21 -10.22
C SER A 34 -3.59 -24.87 -9.73
N ILE A 35 -3.31 -24.81 -8.42
CA ILE A 35 -2.71 -23.63 -7.78
C ILE A 35 -1.26 -23.45 -8.24
N SER A 36 -0.50 -24.53 -8.47
CA SER A 36 0.88 -24.43 -8.94
C SER A 36 0.96 -23.92 -10.38
N GLU A 37 0.07 -24.38 -11.26
CA GLU A 37 -0.06 -23.87 -12.62
C GLU A 37 -0.46 -22.39 -12.62
N ALA A 38 -1.46 -22.03 -11.82
CA ALA A 38 -1.93 -20.65 -11.69
C ALA A 38 -0.83 -19.72 -11.19
N ALA A 39 -0.03 -20.15 -10.21
CA ALA A 39 1.09 -19.38 -9.69
C ALA A 39 2.12 -19.06 -10.79
N ARG A 40 2.52 -20.08 -11.57
CA ARG A 40 3.47 -19.90 -12.67
C ARG A 40 2.91 -18.97 -13.74
N GLN A 41 1.66 -19.15 -14.15
CA GLN A 41 1.03 -18.30 -15.17
C GLN A 41 0.86 -16.84 -14.70
N ALA A 42 0.60 -16.61 -13.42
CA ALA A 42 0.53 -15.26 -12.82
C ALA A 42 1.92 -14.64 -12.53
N GLY A 43 3.02 -15.38 -12.76
CA GLY A 43 4.37 -14.93 -12.45
C GLY A 43 4.59 -14.64 -10.96
N VAL A 44 4.03 -15.49 -10.09
CA VAL A 44 4.19 -15.40 -8.62
C VAL A 44 4.66 -16.73 -8.05
N SER A 45 5.21 -16.71 -6.84
CA SER A 45 5.54 -17.94 -6.12
C SER A 45 4.28 -18.73 -5.75
N TYR A 46 4.42 -20.05 -5.63
CA TYR A 46 3.35 -20.92 -5.14
C TYR A 46 2.80 -20.47 -3.78
N LYS A 47 3.69 -19.98 -2.89
CA LYS A 47 3.32 -19.43 -1.59
C LYS A 47 2.49 -18.14 -1.73
N ALA A 48 2.85 -17.25 -2.65
CA ALA A 48 2.04 -16.07 -2.95
C ALA A 48 0.65 -16.44 -3.51
N ALA A 49 0.56 -17.46 -4.37
CA ALA A 49 -0.74 -17.95 -4.85
C ALA A 49 -1.63 -18.48 -3.73
N TRP A 50 -1.08 -19.25 -2.79
CA TRP A 50 -1.81 -19.65 -1.59
C TRP A 50 -2.23 -18.48 -0.72
N GLN A 51 -1.34 -17.49 -0.52
CA GLN A 51 -1.67 -16.29 0.23
C GLN A 51 -2.79 -15.48 -0.44
N ALA A 52 -2.83 -15.42 -1.77
CA ALA A 52 -3.93 -14.82 -2.51
C ALA A 52 -5.26 -15.51 -2.23
N VAL A 53 -5.31 -16.84 -2.38
CA VAL A 53 -6.52 -17.63 -2.10
C VAL A 53 -6.99 -17.45 -0.65
N HIS A 54 -6.07 -17.52 0.31
CA HIS A 54 -6.39 -17.32 1.72
C HIS A 54 -6.92 -15.90 2.00
N THR A 55 -6.30 -14.88 1.41
CA THR A 55 -6.74 -13.49 1.56
C THR A 55 -8.16 -13.31 1.02
N LEU A 56 -8.43 -13.78 -0.20
CA LEU A 56 -9.75 -13.67 -0.80
C LEU A 56 -10.80 -14.49 -0.02
N THR A 57 -10.43 -15.68 0.47
CA THR A 57 -11.31 -16.51 1.32
C THR A 57 -11.70 -15.76 2.60
N ASN A 58 -10.74 -15.13 3.28
CA ASN A 58 -11.02 -14.34 4.49
C ASN A 58 -11.91 -13.12 4.21
N LEU A 59 -11.68 -12.45 3.07
CA LEU A 59 -12.50 -11.31 2.65
C LEU A 59 -13.92 -11.73 2.26
N ALA A 60 -14.08 -12.89 1.63
CA ALA A 60 -15.37 -13.43 1.24
C ALA A 60 -16.14 -14.06 2.41
N GLY A 61 -15.45 -14.49 3.47
CA GLY A 61 -16.03 -15.21 4.60
C GLY A 61 -16.45 -16.65 4.28
N VAL A 62 -16.16 -17.14 3.07
CA VAL A 62 -16.50 -18.48 2.59
C VAL A 62 -15.36 -19.05 1.74
N GLY A 63 -15.22 -20.38 1.70
CA GLY A 63 -14.24 -21.06 0.87
C GLY A 63 -14.46 -20.77 -0.62
N LEU A 64 -13.41 -20.30 -1.31
CA LEU A 64 -13.45 -19.98 -2.74
C LEU A 64 -12.84 -21.06 -3.63
N VAL A 65 -12.03 -21.95 -3.05
CA VAL A 65 -11.34 -23.04 -3.74
C VAL A 65 -11.44 -24.32 -2.90
N ASP A 66 -11.91 -25.39 -3.52
CA ASP A 66 -11.90 -26.74 -2.95
C ASP A 66 -10.71 -27.54 -3.49
N ARG A 67 -10.31 -28.55 -2.71
CA ARG A 67 -9.43 -29.60 -3.21
C ARG A 67 -10.27 -30.56 -4.06
N ALA A 68 -9.93 -30.70 -5.34
CA ALA A 68 -10.50 -31.74 -6.18
C ALA A 68 -10.06 -33.10 -5.64
N VAL A 69 -11.02 -34.01 -5.46
CA VAL A 69 -10.76 -35.38 -5.01
C VAL A 69 -10.06 -36.15 -6.14
N GLY A 70 -8.85 -36.65 -5.93
CA GLY A 70 -8.19 -37.48 -6.94
C GLY A 70 -6.82 -38.08 -6.55
N GLY A 71 -6.82 -39.39 -6.28
CA GLY A 71 -5.83 -40.41 -6.66
C GLY A 71 -4.32 -40.19 -6.43
N ALA A 72 -3.53 -41.20 -6.82
CA ALA A 72 -2.09 -41.32 -6.57
C ALA A 72 -1.19 -40.19 -7.15
N GLY A 73 -1.76 -39.22 -7.86
CA GLY A 73 -1.08 -38.06 -8.44
C GLY A 73 -1.33 -36.72 -7.76
N GLY A 74 -2.17 -36.67 -6.72
CA GLY A 74 -2.46 -35.45 -5.95
C GLY A 74 -3.70 -34.69 -6.44
N GLY A 75 -4.55 -34.32 -5.48
CA GLY A 75 -5.82 -33.62 -5.73
C GLY A 75 -5.60 -32.23 -6.34
N GLY A 76 -6.34 -31.94 -7.41
CA GLY A 76 -6.36 -30.63 -8.05
C GLY A 76 -7.02 -29.55 -7.18
N ALA A 77 -7.17 -28.35 -7.73
CA ALA A 77 -7.89 -27.25 -7.11
C ALA A 77 -9.04 -26.82 -8.01
N GLN A 78 -10.24 -26.72 -7.46
CA GLN A 78 -11.42 -26.30 -8.21
C GLN A 78 -12.09 -25.14 -7.50
N LEU A 79 -12.64 -24.19 -8.27
CA LEU A 79 -13.45 -23.12 -7.69
C LEU A 79 -14.71 -23.70 -7.05
N THR A 80 -15.05 -23.17 -5.88
CA THR A 80 -16.38 -23.38 -5.31
C THR A 80 -17.43 -22.59 -6.11
N ALA A 81 -18.72 -22.86 -5.87
CA ALA A 81 -19.79 -22.03 -6.42
C ALA A 81 -19.61 -20.54 -6.04
N ALA A 82 -19.19 -20.26 -4.80
CA ALA A 82 -18.89 -18.91 -4.35
C ALA A 82 -17.67 -18.30 -5.07
N GLY A 83 -16.62 -19.08 -5.33
CA GLY A 83 -15.47 -18.66 -6.12
C GLY A 83 -15.84 -18.26 -7.55
N ALA A 84 -16.69 -19.04 -8.21
CA ALA A 84 -17.19 -18.74 -9.54
C ALA A 84 -18.07 -17.47 -9.56
N GLN A 85 -18.98 -17.33 -8.58
CA GLN A 85 -19.82 -16.14 -8.43
C GLN A 85 -18.99 -14.87 -8.18
N LEU A 86 -17.94 -14.93 -7.37
CA LEU A 86 -17.06 -13.81 -7.11
C LEU A 86 -16.37 -13.32 -8.40
N LEU A 87 -15.84 -14.25 -9.21
CA LEU A 87 -15.21 -13.91 -10.48
C LEU A 87 -16.20 -13.30 -11.48
N ASP A 88 -17.43 -13.81 -11.49
CA ASP A 88 -18.49 -13.28 -12.34
C ASP A 88 -18.87 -11.85 -11.95
N ALA A 89 -19.11 -11.62 -10.66
CA ALA A 89 -19.43 -10.30 -10.12
C ALA A 89 -18.30 -9.29 -10.39
N ALA A 90 -17.04 -9.69 -10.19
CA ALA A 90 -15.87 -8.85 -10.48
C ALA A 90 -15.82 -8.43 -11.96
N ARG A 91 -16.03 -9.38 -12.88
CA ARG A 91 -16.08 -9.12 -14.32
C ARG A 91 -17.19 -8.12 -14.69
N GLN A 92 -18.39 -8.28 -14.11
CA GLN A 92 -19.50 -7.36 -14.34
C GLN A 92 -19.20 -5.95 -13.80
N MET A 93 -18.61 -5.85 -12.60
CA MET A 93 -18.20 -4.57 -12.02
C MET A 93 -17.13 -3.87 -12.86
N ASP A 94 -16.13 -4.60 -13.36
CA ASP A 94 -15.07 -4.03 -14.19
C ASP A 94 -15.61 -3.57 -15.56
N ALA A 95 -16.58 -4.29 -16.13
CA ALA A 95 -17.26 -3.85 -17.34
C ALA A 95 -18.07 -2.55 -17.11
N ALA A 96 -18.89 -2.51 -16.06
CA ALA A 96 -19.68 -1.33 -15.70
C ALA A 96 -18.78 -0.12 -15.38
N ARG A 97 -17.67 -0.33 -14.66
CA ARG A 97 -16.71 0.73 -14.35
C ARG A 97 -16.09 1.30 -15.62
N ARG A 98 -15.60 0.44 -16.52
CA ARG A 98 -15.00 0.87 -17.80
C ARG A 98 -16.00 1.65 -18.65
N GLU A 99 -17.25 1.22 -18.70
CA GLU A 99 -18.30 1.93 -19.41
C GLU A 99 -18.56 3.32 -18.83
N VAL A 100 -18.65 3.45 -17.50
CA VAL A 100 -18.81 4.75 -16.83
C VAL A 100 -17.60 5.65 -17.13
N LEU A 101 -16.38 5.16 -16.93
CA LEU A 101 -15.17 5.93 -17.20
C LEU A 101 -15.10 6.38 -18.67
N ALA A 102 -15.46 5.51 -19.61
CA ALA A 102 -15.49 5.81 -21.05
C ALA A 102 -16.38 7.03 -21.38
N ARG A 103 -17.53 7.16 -20.70
CA ARG A 103 -18.46 8.29 -20.88
C ARG A 103 -17.87 9.64 -20.42
N PHE A 104 -16.86 9.64 -19.57
CA PHE A 104 -16.26 10.83 -18.97
C PHE A 104 -14.79 11.08 -19.38
N SER A 105 -14.22 10.26 -20.27
CA SER A 105 -12.82 10.33 -20.73
C SER A 105 -12.41 11.60 -21.49
N GLY A 106 -13.29 12.60 -21.61
CA GLY A 106 -13.06 13.85 -22.36
C GLY A 106 -12.24 14.91 -21.63
N GLY A 107 -11.77 14.66 -20.41
CA GLY A 107 -10.96 15.60 -19.63
C GLY A 107 -9.67 14.98 -19.12
N ALA A 108 -8.52 15.53 -19.52
CA ALA A 108 -7.18 15.12 -19.11
C ALA A 108 -6.86 15.56 -17.66
N ALA A 109 -7.69 15.17 -16.71
CA ALA A 109 -7.42 15.44 -15.31
C ALA A 109 -6.84 14.18 -14.66
N GLN A 110 -5.63 14.33 -14.11
CA GLN A 110 -4.87 13.26 -13.49
C GLN A 110 -5.68 12.60 -12.36
N ALA A 111 -5.62 11.27 -12.30
CA ALA A 111 -6.15 10.51 -11.19
C ALA A 111 -5.52 10.98 -9.89
N LEU A 112 -6.32 11.35 -8.89
CA LEU A 112 -5.84 11.61 -7.53
C LEU A 112 -5.55 10.26 -6.85
N PRO A 113 -4.28 9.94 -6.56
CA PRO A 113 -3.91 8.69 -5.89
C PRO A 113 -4.67 8.52 -4.56
N GLY A 114 -5.38 7.41 -4.38
CA GLY A 114 -6.03 7.06 -3.11
C GLY A 114 -7.43 7.62 -2.89
N VAL A 115 -8.04 8.24 -3.90
CA VAL A 115 -9.44 8.64 -3.80
C VAL A 115 -10.32 7.39 -3.66
N GLY A 116 -11.04 7.30 -2.54
CA GLY A 116 -11.85 6.15 -2.15
C GLY A 116 -11.19 5.23 -1.11
N LEU A 117 -9.88 5.35 -0.87
CA LEU A 117 -9.21 4.60 0.18
C LEU A 117 -9.59 5.15 1.57
N ARG A 118 -10.23 4.32 2.39
CA ARG A 118 -10.59 4.65 3.77
C ARG A 118 -9.82 3.75 4.73
N THR A 119 -8.91 4.34 5.50
CA THR A 119 -8.15 3.61 6.54
C THR A 119 -7.99 4.48 7.79
N SER A 120 -7.63 3.88 8.92
CA SER A 120 -7.21 4.61 10.12
C SER A 120 -5.76 5.12 10.05
N MET A 121 -5.03 4.79 8.98
CA MET A 121 -3.69 5.33 8.73
C MET A 121 -3.84 6.76 8.23
N ARG A 122 -3.49 7.72 9.10
CA ARG A 122 -3.62 9.16 8.81
C ARG A 122 -2.53 9.70 7.88
N ASN A 123 -1.46 8.94 7.71
CA ASN A 123 -0.38 9.29 6.79
C ASN A 123 -0.55 8.45 5.53
N ASN A 124 -0.96 9.09 4.44
CA ASN A 124 -1.10 8.49 3.13
C ASN A 124 -0.26 9.33 2.15
N LEU A 125 0.91 8.83 1.79
CA LEU A 125 1.93 9.57 1.05
C LEU A 125 2.04 9.00 -0.37
N PRO A 126 1.66 9.77 -1.40
CA PRO A 126 1.93 9.40 -2.79
C PRO A 126 3.42 9.28 -3.05
N CYS A 127 3.82 8.17 -3.67
CA CYS A 127 5.22 7.91 -3.99
C CYS A 127 5.36 6.98 -5.21
N GLN A 128 6.58 6.84 -5.68
CA GLN A 128 6.93 5.94 -6.77
C GLN A 128 7.98 4.94 -6.31
N VAL A 129 7.83 3.68 -6.69
CA VAL A 129 8.82 2.64 -6.41
C VAL A 129 10.11 2.96 -7.17
N VAL A 130 11.21 3.12 -6.44
CA VAL A 130 12.55 3.31 -7.02
C VAL A 130 13.21 1.96 -7.22
N GLN A 131 13.26 1.15 -6.16
CA GLN A 131 14.00 -0.11 -6.16
C GLN A 131 13.42 -1.09 -5.14
N LEU A 132 13.52 -2.38 -5.44
CA LEU A 132 13.29 -3.47 -4.50
C LEU A 132 14.65 -4.09 -4.17
N ILE A 133 15.01 -4.12 -2.89
CA ILE A 133 16.25 -4.68 -2.37
C ILE A 133 15.92 -5.99 -1.67
N ARG A 134 16.67 -7.04 -2.00
CA ARG A 134 16.56 -8.38 -1.41
C ARG A 134 17.94 -8.81 -0.95
N SER A 135 18.07 -9.29 0.29
CA SER A 135 19.37 -9.73 0.82
C SER A 135 19.80 -11.06 0.20
N SER A 136 18.85 -11.92 -0.13
CA SER A 136 19.07 -13.17 -0.87
C SER A 136 17.80 -13.61 -1.61
N LEU A 137 17.92 -14.60 -2.50
CA LEU A 137 16.76 -15.23 -3.15
C LEU A 137 15.86 -15.98 -2.15
N ALA A 138 16.40 -16.40 -1.01
CA ALA A 138 15.67 -17.11 0.04
C ALA A 138 15.07 -16.17 1.10
N ASP A 139 15.47 -14.90 1.16
CA ASP A 139 15.02 -13.92 2.16
C ASP A 139 13.51 -13.62 2.06
N PRO A 140 12.69 -13.95 3.08
CA PRO A 140 11.25 -13.74 3.04
C PRO A 140 10.86 -12.25 3.00
N MET A 141 11.80 -11.34 3.28
CA MET A 141 11.57 -9.91 3.29
C MET A 141 12.10 -9.22 2.03
N VAL A 142 11.44 -8.13 1.67
CA VAL A 142 11.83 -7.24 0.57
C VAL A 142 11.76 -5.81 1.07
N ARG A 143 12.86 -5.09 0.92
CA ARG A 143 12.97 -3.68 1.28
C ARG A 143 12.68 -2.85 0.04
N VAL A 144 11.59 -2.10 0.06
CA VAL A 144 11.08 -1.30 -1.07
C VAL A 144 11.42 0.15 -0.83
N VAL A 145 12.26 0.68 -1.70
CA VAL A 145 12.70 2.07 -1.68
C VAL A 145 11.77 2.90 -2.55
N LEU A 146 11.24 4.00 -1.99
CA LEU A 146 10.18 4.80 -2.60
C LEU A 146 10.61 6.26 -2.65
N ALA A 147 10.36 6.93 -3.78
CA ALA A 147 10.56 8.36 -3.96
C ALA A 147 9.25 9.10 -3.65
N LEU A 148 9.31 10.05 -2.71
CA LEU A 148 8.27 11.03 -2.47
C LEU A 148 8.39 12.16 -3.50
N SER A 149 7.30 12.89 -3.72
CA SER A 149 7.33 14.15 -4.47
C SER A 149 8.38 15.09 -3.87
N HIS A 150 9.16 15.76 -4.73
CA HIS A 150 10.20 16.72 -4.34
C HIS A 150 11.45 16.14 -3.65
N GLY A 151 11.81 14.89 -3.97
CA GLY A 151 13.14 14.33 -3.68
C GLY A 151 13.32 13.70 -2.29
N GLY A 152 12.25 13.61 -1.50
CA GLY A 152 12.24 12.80 -0.28
C GLY A 152 12.25 11.31 -0.60
N GLN A 153 12.72 10.49 0.33
CA GLN A 153 12.71 9.03 0.21
C GLN A 153 12.02 8.43 1.44
N ILE A 154 11.23 7.39 1.20
CA ILE A 154 10.67 6.54 2.26
C ILE A 154 10.90 5.08 1.87
N THR A 155 11.14 4.25 2.85
CA THR A 155 11.41 2.83 2.68
C THR A 155 10.39 2.03 3.46
N SER A 156 9.91 0.96 2.85
CA SER A 156 8.99 0.00 3.46
C SER A 156 9.62 -1.39 3.43
N SER A 157 9.46 -2.14 4.51
CA SER A 157 9.91 -3.54 4.60
C SER A 157 8.67 -4.43 4.61
N ILE A 158 8.49 -5.22 3.55
CA ILE A 158 7.31 -6.07 3.34
C ILE A 158 7.72 -7.51 3.02
N THR A 159 6.76 -8.44 3.06
CA THR A 159 7.04 -9.81 2.64
C THR A 159 7.21 -9.90 1.12
N ARG A 160 7.98 -10.90 0.67
CA ARG A 160 8.15 -11.18 -0.76
C ARG A 160 6.83 -11.43 -1.46
N GLU A 161 5.94 -12.20 -0.83
CA GLU A 161 4.63 -12.51 -1.38
C GLU A 161 3.78 -11.25 -1.55
N SER A 162 3.87 -10.30 -0.61
CA SER A 162 3.19 -9.01 -0.74
C SER A 162 3.71 -8.21 -1.93
N ALA A 163 5.03 -8.16 -2.13
CA ALA A 163 5.62 -7.49 -3.28
C ALA A 163 5.22 -8.16 -4.62
N GLU A 164 5.18 -9.49 -4.65
CA GLU A 164 4.77 -10.28 -5.81
C GLU A 164 3.30 -10.06 -6.17
N LEU A 165 2.40 -10.12 -5.18
CA LEU A 165 0.96 -9.94 -5.34
C LEU A 165 0.57 -8.50 -5.71
N LEU A 166 1.29 -7.50 -5.18
CA LEU A 166 1.11 -6.11 -5.58
C LEU A 166 1.75 -5.78 -6.94
N GLY A 167 2.51 -6.72 -7.53
CA GLY A 167 3.20 -6.49 -8.80
C GLY A 167 4.22 -5.36 -8.75
N LEU A 168 4.86 -5.16 -7.59
CA LEU A 168 5.79 -4.05 -7.37
C LEU A 168 6.99 -4.15 -8.30
N ARG A 169 7.27 -3.04 -8.98
CA ARG A 169 8.39 -2.86 -9.89
C ARG A 169 8.83 -1.40 -9.87
N SER A 170 10.08 -1.14 -10.26
CA SER A 170 10.57 0.23 -10.40
C SER A 170 9.65 1.03 -11.32
N GLY A 171 9.40 2.28 -10.95
CA GLY A 171 8.52 3.20 -11.65
C GLY A 171 7.03 3.07 -11.30
N LEU A 172 6.60 2.05 -10.55
CA LEU A 172 5.19 1.88 -10.19
C LEU A 172 4.74 2.97 -9.18
N PRO A 173 3.70 3.75 -9.49
CA PRO A 173 3.08 4.64 -8.50
C PRO A 173 2.39 3.82 -7.40
N VAL A 174 2.60 4.22 -6.15
CA VAL A 174 2.02 3.57 -4.97
C VAL A 174 1.72 4.61 -3.88
N LEU A 175 0.94 4.22 -2.89
CA LEU A 175 0.78 4.97 -1.65
C LEU A 175 1.56 4.29 -0.52
N ALA A 176 2.39 5.07 0.18
CA ALA A 176 2.96 4.69 1.45
C ALA A 176 2.03 5.12 2.59
N LEU A 177 1.50 4.15 3.32
CA LEU A 177 0.55 4.35 4.40
C LEU A 177 1.23 4.05 5.74
N CYS A 178 1.03 4.89 6.76
CA CYS A 178 1.43 4.52 8.11
C CYS A 178 0.49 5.12 9.16
N LYS A 179 0.39 4.44 10.31
CA LYS A 179 -0.36 4.98 11.45
C LYS A 179 0.37 6.20 12.00
N ALA A 180 -0.38 7.24 12.36
CA ALA A 180 0.21 8.39 13.05
C ALA A 180 0.91 7.99 14.35
N THR A 181 0.39 6.98 15.05
CA THR A 181 0.98 6.45 16.29
C THR A 181 2.30 5.70 16.09
N ALA A 182 2.67 5.37 14.85
CA ALA A 182 3.96 4.78 14.51
C ALA A 182 5.01 5.84 14.10
N VAL A 183 4.59 7.10 13.97
CA VAL A 183 5.49 8.22 13.65
C VAL A 183 5.88 8.92 14.94
N CYS A 184 7.16 8.83 15.27
CA CYS A 184 7.77 9.54 16.40
C CYS A 184 8.31 10.89 15.91
N VAL A 185 7.94 11.98 16.57
CA VAL A 185 8.41 13.32 16.23
C VAL A 185 9.32 13.85 17.33
N SER A 186 10.50 14.32 16.95
CA SER A 186 11.46 14.95 17.86
C SER A 186 11.97 16.27 17.29
N ALA A 187 12.51 17.13 18.17
CA ALA A 187 13.20 18.33 17.71
C ALA A 187 14.42 17.93 16.89
N GLN A 188 14.66 18.63 15.79
CA GLN A 188 15.84 18.36 14.96
C GLN A 188 17.08 18.90 15.68
N VAL A 189 17.82 18.01 16.36
CA VAL A 189 19.14 18.34 16.91
C VAL A 189 20.15 18.28 15.76
N GLY A 190 21.06 19.25 15.70
CA GLY A 190 22.14 19.28 14.70
C GLY A 190 22.84 17.92 14.62
N ALA A 191 23.19 17.51 13.41
CA ALA A 191 23.66 16.18 13.02
C ALA A 191 24.53 15.48 14.08
N VAL A 192 23.92 14.72 14.99
CA VAL A 192 24.57 13.75 15.86
C VAL A 192 23.58 12.62 16.14
N ALA A 193 24.09 11.41 15.93
CA ALA A 193 23.63 10.09 16.34
C ALA A 193 22.16 9.95 16.77
N VAL A 194 21.46 9.09 16.02
CA VAL A 194 20.26 8.38 16.48
C VAL A 194 20.52 7.84 17.87
N GLU A 195 20.01 8.48 18.92
CA GLU A 195 19.95 7.82 20.22
C GLU A 195 19.06 6.59 20.06
N PRO A 196 19.54 5.39 20.45
CA PRO A 196 18.77 4.18 20.31
C PRO A 196 17.59 4.29 21.27
N VAL A 197 16.38 4.33 20.72
CA VAL A 197 15.19 4.03 21.50
C VAL A 197 15.39 2.63 22.07
N VAL A 198 15.39 2.55 23.40
CA VAL A 198 15.64 1.35 24.20
C VAL A 198 14.57 0.30 23.89
N ASN A 199 14.79 -0.48 22.83
CA ASN A 199 14.13 -1.76 22.61
C ASN A 199 15.08 -2.68 21.81
N PRO A 200 15.87 -3.54 22.47
CA PRO A 200 17.01 -4.25 21.87
C PRO A 200 16.64 -5.38 20.91
N VAL A 201 15.36 -5.49 20.48
CA VAL A 201 14.91 -6.49 19.49
C VAL A 201 14.72 -5.88 18.10
N ASN A 202 14.71 -4.54 17.96
CA ASN A 202 14.51 -3.83 16.69
C ASN A 202 15.57 -2.74 16.50
N SER A 203 16.84 -3.12 16.30
CA SER A 203 17.84 -2.24 15.68
C SER A 203 17.55 -2.10 14.18
N GLY A 204 16.33 -1.65 13.86
CA GLY A 204 15.77 -1.63 12.51
C GLY A 204 16.15 -0.36 11.75
N PHE A 205 16.25 -0.50 10.43
CA PHE A 205 16.31 0.64 9.53
C PHE A 205 15.04 1.49 9.69
N ALA A 206 15.21 2.80 9.82
CA ALA A 206 14.12 3.74 10.02
C ALA A 206 14.20 4.90 9.03
N ASN A 207 13.02 5.38 8.64
CA ASN A 207 12.88 6.56 7.81
C ASN A 207 12.99 7.80 8.67
N LEU A 208 13.84 8.75 8.25
CA LEU A 208 14.00 10.05 8.89
C LEU A 208 13.55 11.14 7.93
N MET A 209 12.50 11.86 8.30
CA MET A 209 11.87 12.88 7.47
C MET A 209 11.96 14.23 8.18
N PRO A 210 12.90 15.10 7.80
CA PRO A 210 12.98 16.45 8.34
C PRO A 210 11.81 17.30 7.84
N GLY A 211 11.34 18.20 8.69
CA GLY A 211 10.23 19.08 8.36
C GLY A 211 10.06 20.22 9.36
N LYS A 212 8.96 20.95 9.22
CA LYS A 212 8.56 21.99 10.17
C LYS A 212 7.23 21.66 10.80
N VAL A 213 7.10 21.89 12.09
CA VAL A 213 5.82 21.74 12.80
C VAL A 213 4.83 22.79 12.26
N SER A 214 3.72 22.33 11.68
CA SER A 214 2.64 23.18 11.20
C SER A 214 1.48 23.26 12.20
N ARG A 215 1.26 22.20 12.98
CA ARG A 215 0.24 22.16 14.03
C ARG A 215 0.71 21.32 15.21
N LEU A 216 0.25 21.67 16.41
CA LEU A 216 0.59 20.96 17.64
C LEU A 216 -0.64 20.93 18.55
N LEU A 217 -1.06 19.73 18.96
CA LEU A 217 -2.10 19.53 19.96
C LEU A 217 -1.46 18.88 21.19
N ARG A 218 -1.61 19.52 22.35
CA ARG A 218 -1.03 19.04 23.60
C ARG A 218 -1.89 17.93 24.21
N GLY A 219 -1.26 16.83 24.57
CA GLY A 219 -1.89 15.76 25.36
C GLY A 219 -1.22 15.63 26.72
N SER A 220 -1.68 14.64 27.51
CA SER A 220 -1.14 14.37 28.84
C SER A 220 0.21 13.65 28.80
N GLN A 221 0.33 12.63 27.94
CA GLN A 221 1.56 11.82 27.78
C GLN A 221 2.26 12.05 26.44
N ARG A 222 1.49 12.37 25.40
CA ARG A 222 2.00 12.59 24.05
C ARG A 222 1.28 13.76 23.42
N ASP A 223 2.02 14.54 22.65
CA ASP A 223 1.49 15.62 21.86
C ASP A 223 1.34 15.16 20.41
N GLU A 224 0.19 15.43 19.81
CA GLU A 224 -0.01 15.19 18.39
C GLU A 224 0.63 16.34 17.59
N VAL A 225 1.48 15.98 16.65
CA VAL A 225 2.24 16.93 15.84
C VAL A 225 1.87 16.72 14.38
N VAL A 226 1.45 17.79 13.72
CA VAL A 226 1.38 17.84 12.26
C VAL A 226 2.63 18.53 11.76
N MET A 227 3.38 17.86 10.90
CA MET A 227 4.59 18.35 10.26
C MET A 227 4.34 18.60 8.78
N ARG A 228 4.85 19.72 8.27
CA ARG A 228 5.02 19.95 6.83
C ARG A 228 6.39 19.41 6.41
N LEU A 229 6.38 18.46 5.50
CA LEU A 229 7.55 17.91 4.82
C LEU A 229 7.91 18.78 3.60
N PRO A 230 9.06 18.56 2.94
CA PRO A 230 9.33 19.15 1.63
C PRO A 230 8.22 18.83 0.63
N GLY A 231 7.85 19.79 -0.23
CA GLY A 231 6.85 19.55 -1.28
C GLY A 231 5.40 19.55 -0.81
N ASP A 232 5.08 20.33 0.23
CA ASP A 232 3.74 20.52 0.81
C ASP A 232 3.05 19.29 1.40
N LEU A 233 3.70 18.12 1.35
CA LEU A 233 3.24 16.93 2.04
C LEU A 233 3.13 17.18 3.55
N GLN A 234 2.08 16.63 4.15
CA GLN A 234 1.88 16.67 5.60
C GLN A 234 2.02 15.28 6.19
N LEU A 235 2.59 15.24 7.39
CA LEU A 235 2.75 14.03 8.17
C LEU A 235 2.24 14.28 9.59
N VAL A 236 1.47 13.35 10.11
CA VAL A 236 0.97 13.35 11.49
C VAL A 236 1.74 12.32 12.30
N GLY A 237 2.25 12.74 13.44
CA GLY A 237 2.94 11.88 14.38
C GLY A 237 2.76 12.34 15.82
N PHE A 238 3.51 11.73 16.73
CA PHE A 238 3.46 12.05 18.15
C PHE A 238 4.84 12.32 18.72
N ALA A 239 4.92 13.33 19.59
CA ALA A 239 6.09 13.61 20.42
C ALA A 239 5.76 13.29 21.89
N ASN A 240 6.75 12.83 22.66
CA ASN A 240 6.56 12.63 24.11
C ASN A 240 6.31 13.98 24.79
N HIS A 241 5.39 13.99 25.76
CA HIS A 241 5.13 15.15 26.61
C HIS A 241 5.90 15.01 27.94
N PRO A 242 6.54 16.07 28.46
CA PRO A 242 6.69 17.40 27.86
C PRO A 242 7.76 17.45 26.75
N ASN A 243 7.62 18.40 25.82
CA ASN A 243 8.64 18.70 24.81
C ASN A 243 8.72 20.20 24.50
N ARG A 244 9.81 20.60 23.83
CA ARG A 244 10.08 21.99 23.45
C ARG A 244 9.54 22.38 22.07
N LEU A 245 8.81 21.49 21.38
CA LEU A 245 8.28 21.78 20.05
C LEU A 245 7.24 22.91 20.12
N ARG A 246 7.21 23.75 19.10
CA ARG A 246 6.23 24.82 18.86
C ARG A 246 5.90 24.83 17.37
N VAL A 247 4.79 25.47 16.98
CA VAL A 247 4.53 25.74 15.56
C VAL A 247 5.71 26.53 14.98
N GLY A 248 6.20 26.12 13.81
CA GLY A 248 7.40 26.67 13.17
C GLY A 248 8.72 26.00 13.57
N SER A 249 8.76 25.18 14.63
CA SER A 249 9.97 24.44 15.01
C SER A 249 10.42 23.50 13.89
N LYS A 250 11.74 23.43 13.67
CA LYS A 250 12.36 22.36 12.88
C LYS A 250 12.28 21.05 13.67
N ALA A 251 11.77 20.01 13.05
CA ALA A 251 11.57 18.71 13.67
C ALA A 251 11.93 17.59 12.69
N CYS A 252 12.18 16.40 13.23
CA CYS A 252 12.39 15.18 12.45
C CYS A 252 11.32 14.16 12.83
N ALA A 253 10.68 13.58 11.82
CA ALA A 253 9.80 12.44 11.99
C ALA A 253 10.56 11.15 11.72
N ARG A 254 10.48 10.21 12.66
CA ARG A 254 11.02 8.85 12.54
C ARG A 254 9.86 7.87 12.38
N VAL A 255 9.95 6.99 11.39
CA VAL A 255 9.04 5.83 11.24
C VAL A 255 9.84 4.61 10.81
N GLU A 256 9.66 3.51 11.53
CA GLU A 256 10.29 2.22 11.19
C GLU A 256 9.79 1.72 9.83
N GLU A 257 10.65 1.07 9.05
CA GLU A 257 10.28 0.62 7.70
C GLU A 257 9.16 -0.43 7.68
N ASN A 258 9.08 -1.25 8.73
CA ASN A 258 8.01 -2.25 8.89
C ASN A 258 6.65 -1.61 9.28
N ALA A 259 6.64 -0.34 9.69
CA ALA A 259 5.43 0.41 10.01
C ALA A 259 4.84 1.12 8.78
N VAL A 260 5.53 1.06 7.63
CA VAL A 260 5.08 1.62 6.35
C VAL A 260 4.46 0.50 5.52
N VAL A 261 3.16 0.62 5.23
CA VAL A 261 2.37 -0.28 4.40
C VAL A 261 2.27 0.29 2.99
N LEU A 262 2.27 -0.56 1.96
CA LEU A 262 2.10 -0.12 0.57
C LEU A 262 0.71 -0.48 0.07
N ALA A 263 0.09 0.47 -0.61
CA ALA A 263 -1.11 0.25 -1.39
C ALA A 263 -0.85 0.65 -2.84
N ILE A 264 -1.36 -0.17 -3.75
CA ILE A 264 -1.47 0.20 -5.17
C ILE A 264 -2.78 0.96 -5.36
N VAL A 265 -2.73 1.97 -6.22
CA VAL A 265 -3.88 2.79 -6.62
C VAL A 265 -4.08 2.66 -8.10
#